data_AF-A0A7S1GWT8-F1
#
_entry.id   AF-A0A7S1GWT8-F1
#
_cell.length_a   1.000
_cell.length_b   1.000
_cell.length_c   1.000
_cell.angle_alpha   90.00
_cell.angle_beta   90.00
_cell.angle_gamma   90.00
#
_symmetry.space_group_name_H-M   'P 1'
#
loop_
_entity.id
_entity.type
_entity.pdbx_description
1 polymer ?
#
loop_
_entity_poly.entity_id
_entity_poly.type
_entity_poly.pdbx_seq_one_letter_code
_entity_poly.pdbx_strand_id
1 'polypeptide(L)'
;LAPVPEAQETGRWWGARLQAAALAQALDESLYGVGMKPPAPQPAPRFELRAELVQLEQPVVSLIGVTVTVGVRYTLADLSSDSRIIYQRVISTQEEAGVGDAPLSPYERARIATERALRSNIDRLLRELVTLRP
;
A
#
# COMPACT_ATOMS: atom_id res chain seq x y z
N LEU A 1 8.79 -6.06 -34.78
CA LEU A 1 9.41 -6.61 -33.55
C LEU A 1 8.30 -6.75 -32.52
N ALA A 2 7.80 -7.96 -32.27
CA ALA A 2 6.82 -8.18 -31.22
C ALA A 2 7.55 -8.10 -29.86
N PRO A 3 7.01 -7.39 -28.86
CA PRO A 3 7.62 -7.34 -27.54
C PRO A 3 7.59 -8.73 -26.90
N VAL A 4 8.73 -9.19 -26.41
CA VAL A 4 8.88 -10.51 -25.78
C VAL A 4 8.08 -10.52 -24.47
N PRO A 5 7.15 -11.47 -24.25
CA PRO A 5 6.28 -11.51 -23.07
C PRO A 5 7.04 -11.55 -21.74
N GLU A 6 8.24 -12.14 -21.72
CA GLU A 6 9.11 -12.26 -20.55
C GLU A 6 9.63 -10.90 -20.02
N ALA A 7 9.84 -9.91 -20.89
CA ALA A 7 10.24 -8.57 -20.48
C ALA A 7 9.10 -7.81 -19.79
N GLN A 8 7.85 -8.04 -20.21
CA GLN A 8 6.68 -7.47 -19.54
C GLN A 8 6.40 -8.14 -18.19
N GLU A 9 6.57 -9.44 -18.10
CA GLU A 9 6.35 -10.20 -16.86
C GLU A 9 7.41 -9.85 -15.80
N THR A 10 8.67 -9.74 -16.21
CA THR A 10 9.78 -9.27 -15.36
C THR A 10 9.56 -7.83 -14.90
N GLY A 11 9.14 -6.94 -15.81
CA GLY A 11 8.83 -5.55 -15.49
C GLY A 11 7.69 -5.39 -14.49
N ARG A 12 6.63 -6.22 -14.59
CA ARG A 12 5.53 -6.25 -13.62
C ARG A 12 6.00 -6.69 -12.24
N TRP A 13 6.82 -7.73 -12.15
CA TRP A 13 7.32 -8.22 -10.86
C TRP A 13 8.26 -7.23 -10.19
N TRP A 14 9.12 -6.57 -10.97
CA TRP A 14 10.01 -5.52 -10.46
C TRP A 14 9.24 -4.28 -10.00
N GLY A 15 8.24 -3.85 -10.77
CA GLY A 15 7.32 -2.78 -10.39
C GLY A 15 6.53 -3.10 -9.12
N ALA A 16 6.04 -4.33 -8.97
CA ALA A 16 5.35 -4.78 -7.76
C ALA A 16 6.27 -4.79 -6.54
N ARG A 17 7.54 -5.20 -6.70
CA ARG A 17 8.53 -5.17 -5.61
C ARG A 17 8.90 -3.77 -5.17
N LEU A 18 9.05 -2.84 -6.12
CA LEU A 18 9.29 -1.42 -5.81
C LEU A 18 8.11 -0.82 -5.04
N GLN A 19 6.89 -1.14 -5.46
CA GLN A 19 5.67 -0.68 -4.79
C GLN A 19 5.47 -1.31 -3.41
N ALA A 20 5.84 -2.58 -3.24
CA ALA A 20 5.84 -3.23 -1.92
C ALA A 20 6.84 -2.56 -0.96
N ALA A 21 8.03 -2.18 -1.44
CA ALA A 21 9.00 -1.44 -0.64
C ALA A 21 8.49 -0.03 -0.28
N ALA A 22 7.89 0.68 -1.24
CA ALA A 22 7.27 1.98 -1.00
C ALA A 22 6.10 1.90 -0.01
N LEU A 23 5.27 0.85 -0.11
CA LEU A 23 4.20 0.57 0.85
C LEU A 23 4.76 0.30 2.25
N ALA A 24 5.81 -0.52 2.36
CA ALA A 24 6.45 -0.82 3.63
C ALA A 24 7.00 0.46 4.29
N GLN A 25 7.69 1.32 3.53
CA GLN A 25 8.19 2.59 4.02
C GLN A 25 7.05 3.53 4.44
N ALA A 26 6.03 3.72 3.59
CA ALA A 26 4.92 4.61 3.88
C ALA A 26 4.12 4.15 5.11
N LEU A 27 3.94 2.83 5.28
CA LEU A 27 3.31 2.25 6.45
C LEU A 27 4.14 2.51 7.71
N ASP A 28 5.45 2.35 7.63
CA ASP A 28 6.36 2.58 8.75
C ASP A 28 6.33 4.03 9.24
N GLU A 29 6.43 4.97 8.29
CA GLU A 29 6.31 6.41 8.54
C GLU A 29 4.95 6.77 9.14
N SER A 30 3.88 6.18 8.63
CA SER A 30 2.52 6.45 9.11
C SER A 30 2.32 5.93 10.54
N LEU A 31 2.75 4.69 10.84
CA LEU A 31 2.70 4.11 12.18
C LEU A 31 3.53 4.92 13.18
N TYR A 32 4.70 5.38 12.77
CA TYR A 32 5.52 6.28 13.58
C TYR A 32 4.81 7.60 13.84
N GLY A 33 4.26 8.22 12.79
CA GLY A 33 3.55 9.51 12.86
C GLY A 33 2.33 9.49 13.80
N VAL A 34 1.64 8.36 13.93
CA VAL A 34 0.51 8.19 14.86
C VAL A 34 0.88 7.57 16.21
N GLY A 35 2.18 7.35 16.48
CA GLY A 35 2.67 6.80 17.74
C GLY A 35 2.40 5.30 17.95
N MET A 36 2.06 4.56 16.89
CA MET A 36 1.86 3.11 16.92
C MET A 36 3.15 2.30 16.71
N LYS A 37 4.24 2.94 16.30
CA LYS A 37 5.57 2.33 16.23
C LYS A 37 6.48 2.91 17.32
N PRO A 38 7.14 2.07 18.15
CA PRO A 38 8.05 2.56 19.18
C PRO A 38 9.27 3.25 18.54
N PRO A 39 9.78 4.34 19.14
CA PRO A 39 10.93 5.10 18.62
C PRO A 39 12.26 4.38 18.80
N ALA A 40 12.30 3.36 19.66
CA ALA A 40 13.48 2.55 19.94
C ALA A 40 13.12 1.06 19.83
N PRO A 41 14.10 0.18 19.49
CA PRO A 41 13.89 -1.26 19.39
C PRO A 41 13.63 -1.96 20.75
N GLN A 42 13.71 -1.22 21.85
CA GLN A 42 13.37 -1.69 23.18
C GLN A 42 12.28 -0.79 23.79
N PRO A 43 11.26 -1.36 24.45
CA PRO A 43 11.00 -2.79 24.65
C PRO A 43 10.65 -3.53 23.35
N ALA A 44 10.74 -4.87 23.37
CA ALA A 44 10.40 -5.69 22.22
C ALA A 44 8.95 -5.40 21.77
N PRO A 45 8.69 -5.36 20.45
CA PRO A 45 7.35 -5.08 19.94
C PRO A 45 6.39 -6.19 20.39
N ARG A 46 5.22 -5.81 20.90
CA ARG A 46 4.15 -6.76 21.24
C ARG A 46 3.42 -7.26 20.00
N PHE A 47 3.31 -6.42 18.97
CA PHE A 47 2.55 -6.73 17.77
C PHE A 47 3.44 -6.69 16.53
N GLU A 48 3.14 -7.57 15.59
CA GLU A 48 3.75 -7.58 14.26
C GLU A 48 2.66 -7.32 13.22
N LEU A 49 2.81 -6.25 12.45
CA LEU A 49 1.94 -5.94 11.32
C LEU A 49 2.66 -6.30 10.02
N ARG A 50 2.02 -7.13 9.21
CA ARG A 50 2.44 -7.47 7.85
C ARG A 50 1.51 -6.83 6.84
N ALA A 51 2.08 -6.31 5.76
CA ALA A 51 1.36 -5.71 4.64
C ALA A 51 1.80 -6.37 3.33
N GLU A 52 0.84 -6.87 2.58
CA GLU A 52 1.07 -7.54 1.30
C GLU A 52 0.20 -6.89 0.23
N LEU A 53 0.83 -6.35 -0.82
CA LEU A 53 0.11 -5.84 -1.98
C LEU A 53 -0.48 -7.03 -2.75
N VAL A 54 -1.80 -7.24 -2.62
CA VAL A 54 -2.51 -8.37 -3.24
C VAL A 54 -3.24 -7.98 -4.51
N GLN A 55 -3.46 -6.69 -4.73
CA GLN A 55 -4.07 -6.17 -5.93
C GLN A 55 -3.42 -4.84 -6.30
N LEU A 56 -2.96 -4.77 -7.55
CA LEU A 56 -2.60 -3.54 -8.22
C LEU A 56 -3.24 -3.63 -9.60
N GLU A 57 -4.40 -3.00 -9.75
CA GLU A 57 -5.07 -3.00 -11.04
C GLU A 57 -4.32 -2.14 -12.04
N GLN A 58 -4.36 -2.54 -13.32
CA GLN A 58 -3.83 -1.68 -14.37
C GLN A 58 -4.58 -0.34 -14.31
N PRO A 59 -3.87 0.80 -14.33
CA PRO A 59 -4.50 2.10 -14.27
C PRO A 59 -5.55 2.24 -15.37
N VAL A 60 -6.76 2.63 -15.01
CA VAL A 60 -7.81 2.95 -15.97
C VAL A 60 -7.55 4.37 -16.46
N VAL A 61 -7.11 4.50 -17.71
CA VAL A 61 -6.80 5.79 -18.33
C VAL A 61 -8.04 6.31 -19.06
N SER A 62 -8.52 7.47 -18.64
CA SER A 62 -9.59 8.23 -19.28
C SER A 62 -9.00 9.45 -20.01
N LEU A 63 -9.83 10.15 -20.80
CA LEU A 63 -9.42 11.37 -21.50
C LEU A 63 -8.89 12.47 -20.56
N ILE A 64 -9.38 12.51 -19.32
CA ILE A 64 -9.10 13.59 -18.36
C ILE A 64 -8.33 13.14 -17.11
N GLY A 65 -8.09 11.84 -16.94
CA GLY A 65 -7.57 11.31 -15.68
C GLY A 65 -7.10 9.86 -15.75
N VAL A 66 -6.45 9.44 -14.67
CA VAL A 66 -5.99 8.06 -14.47
C VAL A 66 -6.45 7.60 -13.10
N THR A 67 -7.22 6.53 -13.07
CA THR A 67 -7.72 5.91 -11.84
C THR A 67 -6.90 4.66 -11.52
N VAL A 68 -6.50 4.50 -10.26
CA VAL A 68 -5.76 3.33 -9.78
C VAL A 68 -6.48 2.73 -8.58
N THR A 69 -6.65 1.41 -8.61
CA THR A 69 -7.15 0.62 -7.48
C THR A 69 -6.01 -0.20 -6.90
N VAL A 70 -5.83 -0.09 -5.58
CA VAL A 70 -4.89 -0.90 -4.81
C VAL A 70 -5.64 -1.75 -3.79
N GLY A 71 -5.17 -2.97 -3.57
CA GLY A 71 -5.64 -3.86 -2.51
C GLY A 71 -4.45 -4.36 -1.71
N VAL A 72 -4.48 -4.09 -0.40
CA VAL A 72 -3.42 -4.52 0.52
C VAL A 72 -4.04 -5.45 1.55
N ARG A 73 -3.44 -6.63 1.71
CA ARG A 73 -3.73 -7.54 2.82
C ARG A 73 -2.90 -7.13 4.01
N TYR A 74 -3.57 -6.86 5.12
CA TYR A 74 -2.94 -6.59 6.39
C TYR A 74 -3.20 -7.74 7.35
N THR A 75 -2.15 -8.16 8.05
CA THR A 75 -2.19 -9.19 9.08
C THR A 75 -1.48 -8.67 10.31
N LEU A 76 -2.20 -8.58 11.44
CA LEU A 76 -1.65 -8.21 12.75
C LEU A 76 -1.60 -9.45 13.64
N ALA A 77 -0.41 -9.77 14.14
CA ALA A 77 -0.17 -10.84 15.10
C ALA A 77 0.22 -10.29 16.47
N ASP A 78 -0.29 -10.88 17.56
CA ASP A 78 0.18 -10.63 18.92
C ASP A 78 1.32 -11.61 19.26
N LEU A 79 2.54 -11.07 19.30
CA LEU A 79 3.77 -11.82 19.57
C LEU A 79 3.85 -12.31 21.02
N SER A 80 3.11 -11.70 21.94
CA SER A 80 3.02 -12.18 23.33
C SER A 80 2.11 -13.41 23.47
N SER A 81 1.27 -13.67 22.48
CA SER A 81 0.28 -14.75 22.47
C SER A 81 0.57 -15.77 21.36
N ASP A 82 1.80 -16.28 21.31
CA ASP A 82 2.25 -17.29 20.33
C ASP A 82 1.98 -16.88 18.87
N SER A 83 2.18 -15.59 18.56
CA SER A 83 1.93 -15.01 17.24
C SER A 83 0.49 -15.16 16.73
N ARG A 84 -0.50 -15.21 17.64
CA ARG A 84 -1.92 -15.27 17.30
C ARG A 84 -2.31 -14.10 16.40
N ILE A 85 -2.93 -14.40 15.25
CA ILE A 85 -3.51 -13.39 14.36
C ILE A 85 -4.74 -12.79 15.04
N ILE A 86 -4.70 -11.49 15.33
CA ILE A 86 -5.78 -10.73 15.97
C ILE A 86 -6.52 -9.83 14.98
N TYR A 87 -5.94 -9.57 13.80
CA TYR A 87 -6.59 -8.85 12.71
C TYR A 87 -6.07 -9.33 11.36
N GLN A 88 -6.99 -9.59 10.43
CA GLN A 88 -6.66 -9.90 9.04
C GLN A 88 -7.74 -9.39 8.09
N ARG A 89 -7.37 -8.47 7.21
CA ARG A 89 -8.29 -7.83 6.25
C ARG A 89 -7.57 -7.50 4.95
N VAL A 90 -8.31 -7.52 3.85
CA VAL A 90 -7.90 -6.87 2.60
C VAL A 90 -8.61 -5.52 2.54
N ILE A 91 -7.84 -4.45 2.47
CA ILE A 91 -8.36 -3.10 2.29
C ILE A 91 -8.14 -2.72 0.83
N SER A 92 -9.22 -2.35 0.15
CA SER A 92 -9.18 -1.83 -1.22
C SER A 92 -9.49 -0.34 -1.22
N THR A 93 -8.68 0.42 -1.93
CA THR A 93 -8.84 1.87 -2.14
C THR A 93 -8.63 2.20 -3.60
N GLN A 94 -9.39 3.18 -4.07
CA GLN A 94 -9.35 3.65 -5.45
C GLN A 94 -9.19 5.17 -5.43
N GLU A 95 -8.21 5.66 -6.18
CA GLU A 95 -7.92 7.09 -6.28
C GLU A 95 -7.67 7.49 -7.74
N GLU A 96 -7.85 8.77 -8.04
CA GLU A 96 -7.66 9.34 -9.37
C GLU A 96 -6.64 10.48 -9.35
N ALA A 97 -5.91 10.62 -10.47
CA ALA A 97 -5.13 11.81 -10.78
C ALA A 97 -5.57 12.37 -12.13
N GLY A 98 -5.90 13.66 -12.16
CA GLY A 98 -6.42 14.36 -13.33
C GLY A 98 -5.35 15.15 -14.08
N VAL A 99 -5.75 15.81 -15.16
CA VAL A 99 -4.88 16.75 -15.91
C VAL A 99 -4.34 17.89 -15.04
N GLY A 100 -5.01 18.26 -13.96
CA GLY A 100 -4.51 19.26 -13.00
C GLY A 100 -3.30 18.78 -12.19
N ASP A 101 -3.15 17.47 -12.01
CA ASP A 101 -2.06 16.87 -11.24
C ASP A 101 -0.80 16.68 -12.09
N ALA A 102 -0.97 16.24 -13.33
CA ALA A 102 0.09 16.15 -14.32
C ALA A 102 -0.52 16.37 -15.72
N PRO A 103 -0.36 17.57 -16.32
CA PRO A 103 -1.06 17.94 -17.55
C PRO A 103 -0.67 17.08 -18.76
N LEU A 104 0.62 16.75 -18.89
CA LEU A 104 1.18 16.17 -20.12
C LEU A 104 1.57 14.70 -19.99
N SER A 105 1.45 14.10 -18.79
CA SER A 105 1.97 12.75 -18.55
C SER A 105 0.94 11.84 -17.87
N PRO A 106 0.32 10.92 -18.62
CA PRO A 106 -0.52 9.86 -18.04
C PRO A 106 0.26 8.96 -17.08
N TYR A 107 1.57 8.78 -17.30
CA TYR A 107 2.43 8.01 -16.41
C TYR A 107 2.60 8.69 -15.05
N GLU A 108 2.81 10.01 -15.03
CA GLU A 108 2.88 10.76 -13.77
C GLU A 108 1.54 10.74 -13.04
N ARG A 109 0.41 10.85 -13.77
CA ARG A 109 -0.92 10.67 -13.19
C ARG A 109 -1.08 9.29 -12.56
N ALA A 110 -0.66 8.22 -13.26
CA ALA A 110 -0.69 6.87 -12.69
C ALA A 110 0.13 6.78 -11.39
N ARG A 111 1.33 7.38 -11.35
CA ARG A 111 2.17 7.43 -10.14
C ARG A 111 1.47 8.16 -8.99
N ILE A 112 0.93 9.36 -9.26
CA ILE A 112 0.22 10.18 -8.27
C ILE A 112 -1.02 9.45 -7.73
N ALA A 113 -1.82 8.86 -8.63
CA ALA A 113 -3.00 8.07 -8.24
C ALA A 113 -2.60 6.86 -7.38
N THR A 114 -1.51 6.16 -7.73
CA THR A 114 -0.98 5.05 -6.92
C THR A 114 -0.55 5.50 -5.53
N GLU A 115 0.20 6.61 -5.43
CA GLU A 115 0.64 7.16 -4.14
C GLU A 115 -0.54 7.58 -3.26
N ARG A 116 -1.56 8.22 -3.84
CA ARG A 116 -2.81 8.56 -3.16
C ARG A 116 -3.55 7.31 -2.68
N ALA A 117 -3.68 6.31 -3.54
CA ALA A 117 -4.40 5.08 -3.24
C ALA A 117 -3.76 4.33 -2.08
N LEU A 118 -2.43 4.22 -2.07
CA LEU A 118 -1.67 3.61 -0.97
C LEU A 118 -1.81 4.39 0.34
N ARG A 119 -1.70 5.73 0.30
CA ARG A 119 -1.90 6.58 1.49
C ARG A 119 -3.30 6.41 2.08
N SER A 120 -4.33 6.50 1.24
CA SER A 120 -5.73 6.29 1.60
C SER A 120 -5.96 4.89 2.21
N ASN A 121 -5.24 3.88 1.70
CA ASN A 121 -5.27 2.51 2.21
C ASN A 121 -4.72 2.41 3.65
N ILE A 122 -3.55 2.99 3.89
CA ILE A 122 -2.90 3.03 5.20
C ILE A 122 -3.75 3.82 6.20
N ASP A 123 -4.30 4.97 5.81
CA ASP A 123 -5.17 5.78 6.67
C ASP A 123 -6.41 4.98 7.11
N ARG A 124 -6.97 4.17 6.21
CA ARG A 124 -8.08 3.27 6.53
C ARG A 124 -7.66 2.16 7.48
N LEU A 125 -6.51 1.52 7.25
CA LEU A 125 -5.95 0.56 8.20
C LEU A 125 -5.82 1.17 9.59
N LEU A 126 -5.19 2.34 9.72
CA LEU A 126 -4.93 2.96 11.03
C LEU A 126 -6.24 3.23 11.79
N ARG A 127 -7.28 3.71 11.10
CA ARG A 127 -8.61 3.87 11.71
C ARG A 127 -9.18 2.54 12.19
N GLU A 128 -9.08 1.48 11.41
CA GLU A 128 -9.53 0.14 11.80
C GLU A 128 -8.72 -0.37 13.01
N LEU A 129 -7.41 -0.17 13.03
CA LEU A 129 -6.54 -0.57 14.14
C LEU A 129 -6.83 0.17 15.46
N VAL A 130 -7.14 1.48 15.41
CA VAL A 130 -7.54 2.24 16.62
C VAL A 130 -8.82 1.68 17.24
N THR A 131 -9.72 1.13 16.43
CA THR A 131 -10.98 0.54 16.92
C THR A 131 -10.85 -0.89 17.42
N LEU A 132 -9.72 -1.57 17.14
CA LEU A 132 -9.43 -2.86 17.72
C LEU A 132 -9.20 -2.69 19.23
N ARG A 133 -10.12 -3.22 20.03
CA ARG A 133 -9.89 -3.39 21.46
C ARG A 133 -9.05 -4.68 21.63
N PRO A 134 -7.80 -4.58 22.08
CA PRO A 134 -6.95 -5.75 22.34
C PRO A 134 -7.41 -6.54 23.55
#